data_AF-A0A0J9W3T6-F1
#
_entry.id   AF-A0A0J9W3T6-F1
#
_cell.length_a   1.000
_cell.length_b   1.000
_cell.length_c   1.000
_cell.angle_alpha   90.00
_cell.angle_beta   90.00
_cell.angle_gamma   90.00
#
_symmetry.space_group_name_H-M   'P 1'
#
loop_
_entity.id
_entity.type
_entity.pdbx_description
1 polymer ?
#
loop_
_entity_poly.entity_id
_entity_poly.type
_entity_poly.pdbx_seq_one_letter_code
_entity_poly.pdbx_strand_id
1 'polypeptide(L)'
;MDIRDYNRFDDKFVGKGDEKECKSLYEQFDSSYPYQLCMRLSGKLNHYDELKFSDYLNEHKCKYLNLWIYDRLSKLKGEEYKKTHSLILKLWGSSKTIDECNTSLFLSYINKDESIKAKRLFDYA
;
A
#
# COMPACT_ATOMS: atom_id res chain seq x y z
N MET A 1 -11.30 -7.23 -10.86
CA MET A 1 -9.92 -7.71 -10.62
C MET A 1 -10.00 -9.21 -10.36
N ASP A 2 -9.31 -10.05 -11.14
CA ASP A 2 -9.24 -11.50 -10.85
C ASP A 2 -8.39 -11.73 -9.59
N ILE A 3 -8.80 -12.67 -8.75
CA ILE A 3 -8.10 -13.11 -7.53
C ILE A 3 -6.63 -13.45 -7.83
N ARG A 4 -6.34 -14.00 -9.02
CA ARG A 4 -4.98 -14.37 -9.44
C ARG A 4 -4.05 -13.17 -9.59
N ASP A 5 -4.55 -12.08 -10.18
CA ASP A 5 -3.77 -10.85 -10.33
C ASP A 5 -3.55 -10.16 -8.97
N TYR A 6 -4.55 -10.22 -8.09
CA TYR A 6 -4.42 -9.70 -6.73
C TYR A 6 -3.39 -10.45 -5.90
N ASN A 7 -3.41 -11.79 -5.94
CA ASN A 7 -2.44 -12.64 -5.22
C ASN A 7 -1.02 -12.44 -5.76
N ARG A 8 -0.86 -12.43 -7.09
CA ARG A 8 0.43 -12.15 -7.72
C ARG A 8 0.96 -10.78 -7.34
N PHE A 9 0.08 -9.77 -7.22
CA PHE A 9 0.48 -8.46 -6.73
C PHE A 9 0.89 -8.50 -5.26
N ASP A 10 0.16 -9.21 -4.39
CA ASP A 10 0.46 -9.29 -2.95
C ASP A 10 1.87 -9.86 -2.70
N ASP A 11 2.23 -10.92 -3.42
CA ASP A 11 3.49 -11.65 -3.24
C ASP A 11 4.71 -10.97 -3.88
N LYS A 12 4.50 -9.97 -4.74
CA LYS A 12 5.62 -9.24 -5.37
C LYS A 12 6.43 -8.44 -4.36
N PHE A 13 7.76 -8.54 -4.49
CA PHE A 13 8.74 -7.83 -3.67
C PHE A 13 8.67 -8.15 -2.17
N VAL A 14 8.06 -9.28 -1.81
CA VAL A 14 8.18 -9.83 -0.46
C VAL A 14 9.66 -10.07 -0.17
N GLY A 15 10.13 -9.52 0.95
CA GLY A 15 11.55 -9.59 1.36
C GLY A 15 12.47 -8.55 0.74
N LYS A 16 11.96 -7.62 -0.09
CA LYS A 16 12.71 -6.47 -0.61
C LYS A 16 12.36 -5.16 0.12
N GLY A 17 11.75 -5.28 1.30
CA GLY A 17 11.34 -4.15 2.13
C GLY A 17 12.51 -3.48 2.84
N ASP A 18 12.27 -2.24 3.27
CA ASP A 18 13.20 -1.48 4.09
C ASP A 18 13.07 -1.89 5.56
N GLU A 19 13.91 -2.85 5.97
CA GLU A 19 13.92 -3.34 7.36
C GLU A 19 14.18 -2.21 8.35
N LYS A 20 15.07 -1.26 8.03
CA LYS A 20 15.45 -0.18 8.94
C LYS A 20 14.26 0.74 9.23
N GLU A 21 13.52 1.12 8.20
CA GLU A 21 12.32 1.95 8.36
C GLU A 21 11.19 1.17 9.07
N CYS A 22 11.03 -0.11 8.76
CA CYS A 22 9.93 -0.93 9.28
C CYS A 22 10.16 -1.49 10.69
N LYS A 23 11.41 -1.60 11.15
CA LYS A 23 11.80 -2.23 12.42
C LYS A 23 11.01 -1.69 13.61
N SER A 24 10.74 -0.38 13.62
CA SER A 24 9.99 0.27 14.69
C SER A 24 8.59 -0.33 14.92
N LEU A 25 7.92 -0.84 13.88
CA LEU A 25 6.62 -1.49 14.02
C LEU A 25 6.71 -2.90 14.61
N TYR A 26 7.81 -3.61 14.36
CA TYR A 26 8.08 -4.92 14.96
C TYR A 26 8.38 -4.79 16.45
N GLU A 27 9.12 -3.75 16.85
CA GLU A 27 9.47 -3.49 18.25
C GLU A 27 8.29 -2.95 19.08
N GLN A 28 7.32 -2.30 18.45
CA GLN A 28 6.19 -1.65 19.13
C GLN A 28 4.98 -2.55 19.36
N PHE A 29 4.81 -3.63 18.58
CA PHE A 29 3.58 -4.42 18.57
C PHE A 29 3.89 -5.91 18.63
N ASP A 30 3.09 -6.66 19.41
CA ASP A 30 3.18 -8.13 19.45
C ASP A 30 2.79 -8.76 18.11
N SER A 31 1.94 -8.08 17.35
CA SER A 31 1.56 -8.48 15.99
C SER A 31 2.68 -8.17 15.00
N SER A 32 3.09 -9.18 14.23
CA SER A 32 4.01 -8.98 13.11
C SER A 32 3.35 -8.33 11.88
N TYR A 33 2.02 -8.21 11.85
CA TYR A 33 1.29 -7.74 10.68
C TYR A 33 1.60 -6.29 10.29
N PRO A 34 1.64 -5.30 11.21
CA PRO A 34 2.18 -3.95 10.96
C PRO A 34 3.53 -3.95 10.24
N TYR A 35 4.49 -4.71 10.79
CA TYR A 35 5.83 -4.84 10.24
C TYR A 35 5.83 -5.45 8.85
N GLN A 36 5.11 -6.56 8.65
CA GLN A 36 5.00 -7.22 7.36
C GLN A 36 4.36 -6.33 6.29
N LEU A 37 3.34 -5.56 6.65
CA LEU A 37 2.72 -4.59 5.74
C LEU A 37 3.73 -3.52 5.31
N CYS A 38 4.47 -2.95 6.26
CA CYS A 38 5.51 -1.97 5.96
C CYS A 38 6.59 -2.55 5.02
N MET A 39 7.07 -3.77 5.30
CA MET A 39 8.07 -4.44 4.45
C MET A 39 7.57 -4.68 3.03
N ARG A 40 6.31 -5.14 2.89
CA ARG A 40 5.70 -5.34 1.58
C ARG A 40 5.54 -4.02 0.83
N LEU A 41 5.08 -2.96 1.49
CA LEU A 41 4.88 -1.67 0.83
C LEU A 41 6.20 -1.06 0.39
N SER A 42 7.18 -0.96 1.29
CA SER A 42 8.50 -0.38 0.96
C SER A 42 9.16 -1.12 -0.19
N GLY A 43 9.09 -2.45 -0.23
CA GLY A 43 9.57 -3.23 -1.37
C GLY A 43 8.84 -2.90 -2.67
N LYS A 44 7.52 -2.74 -2.64
CA LYS A 44 6.73 -2.35 -3.82
C LYS A 44 7.04 -0.93 -4.30
N LEU A 45 7.28 0.02 -3.38
CA LEU A 45 7.64 1.41 -3.73
C LEU A 45 9.06 1.48 -4.32
N ASN A 46 10.01 0.78 -3.73
CA ASN A 46 11.41 0.76 -4.19
C ASN A 46 11.58 0.09 -5.55
N HIS A 47 10.71 -0.87 -5.87
CA HIS A 47 10.69 -1.59 -7.13
C HIS A 47 9.44 -1.26 -7.95
N TYR A 48 8.93 -0.04 -7.81
CA TYR A 48 7.67 0.34 -8.45
C TYR A 48 7.75 0.14 -9.96
N ASP A 49 8.79 0.62 -10.64
CA ASP A 49 9.01 0.43 -12.09
C ASP A 49 8.96 -1.04 -12.54
N GLU A 50 9.38 -1.97 -11.69
CA GLU A 50 9.42 -3.41 -11.96
C GLU A 50 8.06 -4.11 -11.71
N LEU A 51 7.10 -3.41 -11.10
CA LEU A 51 5.73 -3.91 -10.93
C LEU A 51 5.02 -4.02 -12.28
N LYS A 52 5.22 -5.15 -12.95
CA LYS A 52 4.47 -5.53 -14.16
C LYS A 52 3.08 -6.05 -13.80
N PHE A 53 2.05 -5.42 -14.32
CA PHE A 53 0.69 -5.96 -14.37
C PHE A 53 0.36 -6.38 -15.82
N SER A 54 -0.83 -6.93 -16.06
CA SER A 54 -1.36 -7.03 -17.43
C SER A 54 -1.52 -5.61 -18.02
N ASP A 55 -1.56 -5.49 -19.35
CA ASP A 55 -1.50 -4.19 -20.02
C ASP A 55 -2.61 -3.23 -19.55
N TYR A 56 -3.84 -3.72 -19.40
CA TYR A 56 -4.98 -2.98 -18.83
C TYR A 56 -4.76 -2.56 -17.36
N LEU A 57 -4.01 -3.33 -16.60
CA LEU A 57 -3.76 -3.01 -15.19
C LEU A 57 -2.58 -2.05 -15.02
N ASN A 58 -1.64 -2.03 -15.97
CA ASN A 58 -0.49 -1.11 -15.96
C ASN A 58 -0.91 0.36 -16.12
N GLU A 59 -1.93 0.66 -16.93
CA GLU A 59 -2.50 2.02 -17.03
C GLU A 59 -3.17 2.50 -15.74
N HIS A 60 -3.46 1.57 -14.82
CA HIS A 60 -4.12 1.81 -13.54
C HIS A 60 -3.25 1.43 -12.33
N LYS A 61 -1.94 1.29 -12.53
CA LYS A 61 -0.96 0.83 -11.54
C LYS A 61 -1.04 1.56 -10.19
N CYS A 62 -1.08 2.89 -10.23
CA CYS A 62 -1.22 3.72 -9.03
C CYS A 62 -2.54 3.48 -8.30
N LYS A 63 -3.63 3.34 -9.07
CA LYS A 63 -4.97 3.09 -8.56
C LYS A 63 -5.02 1.74 -7.83
N TYR A 64 -4.38 0.71 -8.37
CA TYR A 64 -4.26 -0.60 -7.73
C TYR A 64 -3.40 -0.58 -6.46
N LEU A 65 -2.24 0.09 -6.52
CA LEU A 65 -1.38 0.22 -5.35
C LEU A 65 -2.13 0.91 -4.20
N ASN A 66 -2.84 2.00 -4.48
CA ASN A 66 -3.63 2.74 -3.48
C ASN A 66 -4.74 1.87 -2.86
N LEU A 67 -5.49 1.13 -3.69
CA LEU A 67 -6.53 0.22 -3.20
C LEU A 67 -5.96 -0.91 -2.34
N TRP A 68 -4.82 -1.48 -2.73
CA TRP A 68 -4.16 -2.51 -1.93
C TRP A 68 -3.67 -1.95 -0.59
N ILE A 69 -3.08 -0.75 -0.56
CA ILE A 69 -2.66 -0.09 0.70
C ILE A 69 -3.88 0.09 1.61
N TYR A 70 -5.00 0.59 1.08
CA TYR A 70 -6.24 0.74 1.83
C TYR A 70 -6.76 -0.59 2.39
N ASP A 71 -6.87 -1.65 1.57
CA ASP A 71 -7.32 -2.97 2.00
C ASP A 71 -6.48 -3.49 3.17
N ARG A 72 -5.15 -3.38 3.09
CA ARG A 72 -4.24 -3.86 4.14
C ARG A 72 -4.30 -3.00 5.41
N LEU A 73 -4.34 -1.67 5.27
CA LEU A 73 -4.50 -0.77 6.41
C LEU A 73 -5.83 -0.98 7.14
N SER A 74 -6.92 -1.31 6.42
CA SER A 74 -8.24 -1.52 7.02
C SER A 74 -8.32 -2.69 8.01
N LYS A 75 -7.33 -3.59 7.98
CA LYS A 75 -7.21 -4.75 8.87
C LYS A 75 -6.58 -4.39 10.22
N LEU A 76 -5.90 -3.24 10.31
CA LEU A 76 -5.32 -2.72 11.53
C LEU A 76 -6.34 -1.92 12.34
N LYS A 77 -6.16 -1.86 13.66
CA LYS A 77 -7.03 -1.11 14.58
C LYS A 77 -6.21 -0.35 15.60
N GLY A 78 -6.83 0.65 16.23
CA GLY A 78 -6.24 1.38 17.35
C GLY A 78 -4.86 1.96 17.05
N GLU A 79 -3.90 1.69 17.93
CA GLU A 79 -2.54 2.23 17.83
C GLU A 79 -1.73 1.60 16.69
N GLU A 80 -1.95 0.33 16.38
CA GLU A 80 -1.33 -0.33 15.23
C GLU A 80 -1.68 0.42 13.94
N TYR A 81 -2.97 0.73 13.74
CA TYR A 81 -3.41 1.50 12.57
C TYR A 81 -2.71 2.86 12.52
N LYS A 82 -2.71 3.63 13.62
CA LYS A 82 -2.15 4.98 13.63
C LYS A 82 -0.66 4.98 13.30
N LYS A 83 0.13 4.11 13.94
CA LYS A 83 1.58 4.05 13.75
C LYS A 83 1.95 3.51 12.38
N THR A 84 1.30 2.44 11.92
CA THR A 84 1.54 1.92 10.58
C THR A 84 1.11 2.90 9.50
N HIS A 85 -0.04 3.56 9.66
CA HIS A 85 -0.50 4.60 8.72
C HIS A 85 0.48 5.76 8.63
N SER A 86 0.98 6.27 9.76
CA SER A 86 1.98 7.33 9.78
C SER A 86 3.27 6.92 9.08
N LEU A 87 3.73 5.68 9.26
CA LEU A 87 4.94 5.19 8.61
C LEU A 87 4.75 5.00 7.10
N ILE A 88 3.58 4.48 6.69
CA ILE A 88 3.21 4.34 5.27
C ILE A 88 3.19 5.71 4.57
N LEU A 89 2.64 6.73 5.22
CA LEU A 89 2.66 8.11 4.73
C LEU A 89 4.10 8.62 4.53
N LYS A 90 4.98 8.37 5.50
CA LYS A 90 6.40 8.73 5.40
C LYS A 90 7.07 8.02 4.22
N LEU A 91 6.91 6.69 4.12
CA LEU A 91 7.48 5.88 3.04
C LEU A 91 7.02 6.36 1.66
N TRP A 92 5.72 6.61 1.51
CA TRP A 92 5.16 7.15 0.28
C TRP A 92 5.77 8.51 -0.07
N GLY A 93 5.81 9.43 0.89
CA GLY A 93 6.36 10.76 0.72
C GLY A 93 7.84 10.78 0.32
N SER A 94 8.61 9.77 0.74
CA SER A 94 10.02 9.60 0.38
C SER A 94 10.25 8.78 -0.89
N SER A 95 9.22 8.15 -1.45
CA SER A 95 9.35 7.28 -2.61
C SER A 95 9.35 8.08 -3.91
N LYS A 96 10.11 7.60 -4.91
CA LYS A 96 10.05 8.14 -6.29
C LYS A 96 8.67 7.97 -6.92
N THR A 97 7.88 7.02 -6.42
CA THR A 97 6.49 6.77 -6.82
C THR A 97 5.59 7.99 -6.60
N ILE A 98 5.99 8.97 -5.79
CA ILE A 98 5.23 10.22 -5.60
C ILE A 98 5.06 11.02 -6.92
N ASP A 99 6.05 10.94 -7.81
CA ASP A 99 6.03 11.64 -9.10
C ASP A 99 5.19 10.89 -10.14
N GLU A 100 5.12 9.56 -10.01
CA GLU A 100 4.33 8.69 -10.90
C GLU A 100 2.87 8.56 -10.47
N CYS A 101 2.62 8.60 -9.16
CA CYS A 101 1.31 8.44 -8.57
C CYS A 101 0.87 9.72 -7.87
N ASN A 102 -0.12 10.39 -8.45
CA ASN A 102 -0.74 11.59 -7.89
C ASN A 102 -0.99 11.42 -6.37
N THR A 103 -0.27 12.20 -5.57
CA THR A 103 -0.31 12.12 -4.11
C THR A 103 -1.68 12.44 -3.54
N SER A 104 -2.42 13.38 -4.14
CA SER A 104 -3.79 13.70 -3.73
C SER A 104 -4.70 12.49 -3.91
N LEU A 105 -4.51 11.72 -4.99
CA LEU A 105 -5.23 10.47 -5.19
C LEU A 105 -4.88 9.47 -4.08
N PHE A 106 -3.59 9.27 -3.76
CA PHE A 106 -3.19 8.39 -2.65
C PHE A 106 -3.80 8.79 -1.30
N LEU A 107 -3.75 10.08 -0.96
CA LEU A 107 -4.33 10.61 0.28
C LEU A 107 -5.85 10.35 0.38
N SER A 108 -6.56 10.38 -0.76
CA SER A 108 -7.99 10.04 -0.80
C SER A 108 -8.27 8.55 -0.48
N TYR A 109 -7.35 7.63 -0.76
CA TYR A 109 -7.57 6.20 -0.46
C TYR A 109 -7.19 5.80 0.96
N ILE A 110 -6.25 6.51 1.59
CA ILE A 110 -5.81 6.16 2.95
C ILE A 110 -6.65 6.86 4.03
N ASN A 111 -7.31 7.95 3.67
CA ASN A 111 -8.27 8.63 4.54
C ASN A 111 -9.61 7.88 4.49
N LYS A 112 -10.08 7.42 5.65
CA LYS A 112 -11.20 6.48 5.78
C LYS A 112 -12.51 6.96 5.14
N ASP A 113 -12.78 8.26 5.14
CA ASP A 113 -14.01 8.82 4.55
C ASP A 113 -13.92 8.94 3.01
N GLU A 114 -12.74 9.28 2.51
CA GLU A 114 -12.46 9.41 1.09
C GLU A 114 -12.32 8.02 0.42
N SER A 115 -11.81 7.03 1.15
CA SER A 115 -11.65 5.67 0.67
C SER A 115 -12.99 4.94 0.49
N ILE A 116 -13.99 5.24 1.33
CA ILE A 116 -15.37 4.76 1.15
C ILE A 116 -15.98 5.34 -0.12
N LYS A 117 -15.74 6.63 -0.42
CA LYS A 117 -16.19 7.25 -1.67
C LYS A 117 -15.50 6.63 -2.88
N ALA A 118 -14.18 6.45 -2.79
CA ALA A 118 -13.40 5.88 -3.87
C ALA A 118 -13.81 4.42 -4.14
N LYS A 119 -13.97 3.58 -3.11
CA LYS A 119 -14.45 2.19 -3.25
C LYS A 119 -15.80 2.09 -3.97
N ARG A 120 -16.76 2.97 -3.63
CA ARG A 120 -18.06 3.05 -4.32
C ARG A 120 -17.95 3.35 -5.82
N LEU A 121 -16.95 4.12 -6.25
CA LEU A 121 -16.74 4.44 -7.66
C LEU A 121 -16.23 3.24 -8.48
N PHE A 122 -15.60 2.24 -7.86
CA PHE A 122 -15.17 1.02 -8.59
C PHE A 122 -16.15 -0.12 -8.50
N ASP A 123 -16.89 -0.24 -7.40
CA ASP A 123 -17.96 -1.25 -7.32
C ASP A 123 -19.09 -0.97 -8.34
N TYR A 124 -19.09 0.22 -8.96
CA TYR A 124 -20.05 0.66 -9.98
C TYR A 124 -19.52 0.64 -11.43
N ALA A 125 -18.25 0.26 -11.66
CA ALA A 125 -17.61 0.20 -12.99
C ALA A 125 -17.26 -1.25 -13.37
#